data_AF-A0A4V1P6G1-F1
#
_entry.id   AF-A0A4V1P6G1-F1
#
_cell.length_a   1.000
_cell.length_b   1.000
_cell.length_c   1.000
_cell.angle_alpha   90.00
_cell.angle_beta   90.00
_cell.angle_gamma   90.00
#
_symmetry.space_group_name_H-M   'P 1'
#
loop_
_entity.id
_entity.type
_entity.pdbx_description
1 polymer ?
#
loop_
_entity_poly.entity_id
_entity_poly.type
_entity_poly.pdbx_seq_one_letter_code
_entity_poly.pdbx_strand_id
1 'polypeptide(L)'
;MFFLIRMAFWFSLVLLALPLSVGSDEPESVGPIQALFAARDAVGDIAGICERKPDVCETGKSAMHTITARAKETAKIAAAMLDDKSASPDTSTMTGSVAEEIVLPETVNLPVKN
;
A
#
# COMPACT_ATOMS: atom_id res chain seq x y z
N MET A 1 4.09 29.54 -16.28
CA MET A 1 4.16 28.08 -16.02
C MET A 1 4.98 27.70 -14.76
N PHE A 2 5.63 28.64 -14.06
CA PHE A 2 6.46 28.32 -12.88
C PHE A 2 5.66 28.06 -11.59
N PHE A 3 4.37 28.45 -11.57
CA PHE A 3 3.48 28.30 -10.41
C PHE A 3 3.22 26.83 -10.06
N LEU A 4 2.97 25.97 -11.06
CA LEU A 4 2.71 24.55 -10.84
C LEU A 4 3.93 23.82 -10.27
N ILE A 5 5.13 24.14 -10.77
CA ILE A 5 6.38 23.56 -10.25
C ILE A 5 6.58 23.98 -8.80
N ARG A 6 6.31 25.25 -8.47
CA ARG A 6 6.43 25.76 -7.10
C ARG A 6 5.42 25.05 -6.19
N MET A 7 4.17 24.90 -6.60
CA MET A 7 3.15 24.19 -5.81
C MET A 7 3.46 22.71 -5.62
N ALA A 8 3.87 22.00 -6.68
CA ALA A 8 4.25 20.59 -6.59
C ALA A 8 5.45 20.39 -5.64
N PHE A 9 6.44 21.29 -5.70
CA PHE A 9 7.59 21.28 -4.79
C PHE A 9 7.17 21.48 -3.33
N TRP A 10 6.39 22.52 -3.05
CA TRP A 10 5.91 22.81 -1.68
C TRP A 10 5.01 21.71 -1.15
N PHE A 11 4.13 21.15 -1.99
CA PHE A 11 3.25 20.06 -1.63
C PHE A 11 4.04 18.79 -1.29
N SER A 12 5.05 18.44 -2.09
CA SER A 12 5.93 17.29 -1.80
C SER A 12 6.69 17.46 -0.48
N LEU A 13 7.12 18.69 -0.16
CA LEU A 13 7.82 18.98 1.10
C LEU A 13 6.86 18.82 2.29
N VAL A 14 5.63 19.33 2.17
CA VAL A 14 4.58 19.18 3.18
C VAL A 14 4.22 17.71 3.39
N LEU A 15 4.05 16.92 2.32
CA LEU A 15 3.76 15.48 2.42
C LEU A 15 4.90 14.69 3.10
N LEU A 16 6.16 15.11 2.90
CA LEU A 16 7.30 14.53 3.62
C LEU A 16 7.32 14.91 5.11
N ALA A 17 6.85 16.11 5.44
CA ALA A 17 6.80 16.61 6.82
C ALA A 17 5.59 16.06 7.61
N LEU A 18 4.51 15.70 6.92
CA LEU A 18 3.31 15.17 7.57
C LEU A 18 3.56 13.70 8.00
N PRO A 19 3.41 13.37 9.28
CA PRO A 19 3.37 11.98 9.71
C PRO A 19 2.06 11.37 9.21
N LEU A 20 2.14 10.55 8.16
CA LEU A 20 1.01 9.79 7.66
C LEU A 20 0.76 8.61 8.61
N SER A 21 -0.04 8.82 9.67
CA SER A 21 -0.52 7.72 10.50
C SER A 21 -1.59 6.96 9.72
N VAL A 22 -1.20 5.85 9.09
CA VAL A 22 -2.13 4.84 8.58
C VAL A 22 -2.56 4.01 9.81
N GLY A 23 -3.81 4.23 10.26
CA GLY A 23 -4.21 3.89 11.62
C GLY A 23 -4.16 2.42 12.02
N SER A 24 -3.74 2.19 13.26
CA SER A 24 -4.43 1.48 14.35
C SER A 24 -3.73 1.93 15.65
N ASP A 25 -4.41 1.86 16.80
CA ASP A 25 -3.90 2.26 18.12
C ASP A 25 -2.77 1.34 18.64
N GLU A 26 -1.72 1.13 17.83
CA GLU A 26 -0.48 0.47 18.21
C GLU A 26 0.71 1.42 18.04
N PRO A 27 1.68 1.42 18.98
CA PRO A 27 2.81 2.34 18.98
C PRO A 27 3.86 2.06 17.88
N GLU A 28 3.66 1.06 17.02
CA GLU A 28 4.57 0.72 15.92
C GLU A 28 4.22 1.46 14.62
N SER A 29 3.94 2.75 14.69
CA SER A 29 3.87 3.58 13.48
C SER A 29 5.27 3.69 12.87
N VAL A 30 5.53 2.98 11.78
CA VAL A 30 6.79 3.13 11.01
C VAL A 30 6.85 4.53 10.42
N GLY A 31 7.95 5.25 10.66
CA GLY A 31 8.13 6.59 10.11
C GLY A 31 8.12 6.57 8.57
N PRO A 32 7.62 7.61 7.87
CA PRO A 32 7.53 7.63 6.41
C PRO A 32 8.86 7.35 5.70
N ILE A 33 9.97 7.84 6.27
CA ILE A 33 11.32 7.61 5.76
C ILE A 33 11.75 6.15 5.96
N GLN A 34 11.44 5.56 7.12
CA GLN A 34 11.74 4.17 7.42
C GLN A 34 10.93 3.22 6.52
N ALA A 35 9.64 3.53 6.30
CA ALA A 35 8.80 2.79 5.37
C ALA A 35 9.33 2.85 3.94
N LEU A 36 9.80 4.02 3.50
CA LEU A 36 10.42 4.17 2.18
C LEU A 36 11.67 3.31 2.04
N PHE A 37 12.59 3.34 3.02
CA PHE A 37 13.79 2.51 2.98
C PHE A 37 13.45 1.02 3.01
N ALA A 38 12.55 0.58 3.90
CA ALA A 38 12.10 -0.81 3.96
C ALA A 38 11.47 -1.28 2.63
N ALA A 39 10.68 -0.43 1.98
CA ALA A 39 10.11 -0.75 0.67
C ALA A 39 11.19 -0.85 -0.42
N ARG A 40 12.22 0.01 -0.39
CA ARG A 40 13.36 -0.07 -1.32
C ARG A 40 14.16 -1.35 -1.10
N ASP A 41 14.41 -1.71 0.14
CA ASP A 41 15.11 -2.94 0.50
C ASP A 41 14.33 -4.17 0.03
N ALA A 42 13.01 -4.20 0.24
CA ALA A 42 12.15 -5.26 -0.27
C ALA A 42 12.19 -5.40 -1.80
N VAL A 43 12.26 -4.27 -2.54
CA VAL A 43 12.44 -4.31 -4.01
C VAL A 43 13.82 -4.87 -4.38
N GLY A 44 14.86 -4.55 -3.61
CA GLY A 44 16.19 -5.17 -3.75
C GLY A 44 16.15 -6.69 -3.57
N ASP A 45 15.40 -7.18 -2.59
CA ASP A 45 15.23 -8.63 -2.36
C ASP A 45 14.52 -9.34 -3.50
N ILE A 46 13.51 -8.70 -4.10
CA ILE A 46 12.83 -9.24 -5.29
C ILE A 46 13.82 -9.41 -6.45
N ALA A 47 14.74 -8.45 -6.65
CA ALA A 47 15.77 -8.58 -7.67
C ALA A 47 16.69 -9.80 -7.39
N GLY A 48 17.06 -10.01 -6.13
CA GLY A 48 17.81 -11.21 -5.72
C GLY A 48 17.02 -12.52 -5.90
N ILE A 49 15.70 -12.51 -5.73
CA ILE A 49 14.83 -13.66 -6.03
C ILE A 49 14.85 -13.96 -7.54
N CYS A 50 14.80 -12.93 -8.39
CA CYS A 50 14.84 -13.11 -9.84
C CYS A 50 16.14 -13.77 -10.32
N GLU A 51 17.27 -13.47 -9.68
CA GLU A 51 18.54 -14.11 -10.00
C GLU A 51 18.62 -15.57 -9.52
N ARG A 52 17.98 -15.89 -8.38
CA ARG A 52 17.94 -17.26 -7.83
C ARG A 52 16.86 -18.16 -8.44
N LYS A 53 15.74 -17.59 -8.88
CA LYS A 53 14.56 -18.29 -9.43
C LYS A 53 13.94 -17.51 -10.59
N PRO A 54 14.43 -17.70 -11.83
CA PRO A 54 13.98 -16.91 -12.98
C PRO A 54 12.54 -17.23 -13.41
N ASP A 55 12.06 -18.45 -13.15
CA ASP A 55 10.69 -18.91 -13.43
C ASP A 55 9.64 -18.14 -12.60
N VAL A 56 9.94 -17.90 -11.32
CA VAL A 56 9.10 -17.10 -10.41
C VAL A 56 9.07 -15.64 -10.86
N CYS A 57 10.19 -15.12 -11.34
CA CYS A 57 10.29 -13.74 -11.82
C CYS A 57 9.45 -13.52 -13.09
N GLU A 58 9.50 -14.43 -14.05
CA GLU A 58 8.69 -14.35 -15.29
C GLU A 58 7.19 -14.41 -14.98
N THR A 59 6.80 -15.40 -14.16
CA THR A 59 5.40 -15.54 -13.70
C THR A 59 4.95 -14.30 -12.93
N GLY A 60 5.81 -13.80 -12.03
CA GLY A 60 5.56 -12.59 -11.24
C GLY A 60 5.38 -11.35 -12.11
N LYS A 61 6.21 -11.18 -13.15
CA LYS A 61 6.08 -10.09 -14.13
C LYS A 61 4.74 -10.12 -14.85
N SER A 62 4.32 -11.30 -15.33
CA SER A 62 3.03 -11.48 -15.98
C SER A 62 1.86 -11.16 -15.03
N ALA A 63 1.92 -11.67 -13.80
CA ALA A 63 0.94 -11.37 -12.76
C ALA A 63 0.88 -9.87 -12.45
N MET A 64 2.04 -9.23 -12.24
CA MET A 64 2.14 -7.80 -11.95
C MET A 64 1.57 -6.94 -13.08
N HIS A 65 1.73 -7.34 -14.34
CA HIS A 65 1.11 -6.63 -15.47
C HIS A 65 -0.42 -6.60 -15.34
N THR A 66 -1.04 -7.74 -15.02
CA THR A 66 -2.51 -7.82 -14.86
C THR A 66 -3.00 -7.04 -13.65
N ILE A 67 -2.29 -7.14 -12.52
CA ILE A 67 -2.60 -6.39 -11.29
C ILE A 67 -2.50 -4.90 -11.55
N THR A 68 -1.43 -4.45 -12.21
CA THR A 68 -1.20 -3.03 -12.53
C THR A 68 -2.28 -2.47 -13.46
N ALA A 69 -2.70 -3.25 -14.46
CA ALA A 69 -3.79 -2.84 -15.35
C ALA A 69 -5.09 -2.58 -14.56
N ARG A 70 -5.43 -3.46 -13.61
CA ARG A 70 -6.59 -3.26 -12.72
C ARG A 70 -6.38 -2.10 -11.77
N ALA A 71 -5.18 -1.96 -11.21
CA ALA A 71 -4.82 -0.86 -10.30
C ALA A 71 -4.97 0.53 -10.96
N LYS A 72 -4.76 0.64 -12.28
CA LYS A 72 -5.01 1.88 -13.02
C LYS A 72 -6.50 2.22 -13.06
N GLU A 73 -7.37 1.24 -13.28
CA GLU A 73 -8.82 1.47 -13.25
C GLU A 73 -9.30 1.81 -11.83
N THR A 74 -8.77 1.15 -10.80
CA THR A 74 -9.09 1.51 -9.40
C THR A 74 -8.64 2.93 -9.07
N ALA A 75 -7.46 3.35 -9.55
CA ALA A 75 -6.98 4.71 -9.35
C ALA A 75 -7.88 5.76 -10.01
N LYS A 76 -8.41 5.48 -11.22
CA LYS A 76 -9.38 6.37 -11.88
C LYS A 76 -10.68 6.50 -11.09
N ILE A 77 -11.21 5.37 -10.60
CA ILE A 77 -12.46 5.35 -9.80
C ILE A 77 -12.24 6.11 -8.49
N ALA A 78 -11.13 5.88 -7.79
CA ALA A 78 -10.80 6.58 -6.56
C ALA A 78 -10.64 8.09 -6.79
N ALA A 79 -10.00 8.50 -7.89
CA ALA A 79 -9.88 9.91 -8.25
C ALA A 79 -11.25 10.56 -8.52
N ALA A 80 -12.13 9.88 -9.28
CA ALA A 80 -13.49 10.36 -9.52
C ALA A 80 -14.29 10.51 -8.21
N MET A 81 -14.15 9.58 -7.27
CA MET A 81 -14.78 9.66 -5.95
C MET A 81 -14.27 10.84 -5.12
N LEU A 82 -12.98 11.20 -5.22
CA LEU A 82 -12.42 12.34 -4.52
C LEU A 82 -12.90 13.68 -5.11
N ASP A 83 -13.09 13.75 -6.44
CA ASP A 83 -13.65 14.91 -7.11
C ASP A 83 -15.14 15.12 -6.75
N ASP A 84 -15.91 14.03 -6.66
CA ASP A 84 -17.33 14.06 -6.27
C ASP A 84 -17.55 14.41 -4.78
N LYS A 85 -16.55 14.19 -3.91
CA LYS A 85 -16.65 14.42 -2.45
C LYS A 85 -16.49 15.88 -2.02
N SER A 86 -16.51 16.83 -2.96
CA SER A 86 -16.79 18.23 -2.65
C SER A 86 -18.26 18.48 -2.26
N ALA A 87 -19.13 17.46 -2.37
CA ALA A 87 -20.43 17.40 -1.70
C ALA A 87 -20.30 16.80 -0.29
N SER A 88 -21.01 17.42 0.67
CA SER A 88 -21.03 17.12 2.12
C SER A 88 -20.99 15.62 2.46
N PRO A 89 -20.30 15.18 3.54
CA PRO A 89 -20.22 13.77 3.87
C PRO A 89 -21.60 13.18 4.21
N ASP A 90 -22.10 12.30 3.35
CA ASP A 90 -23.24 11.44 3.66
C ASP A 90 -22.84 10.37 4.67
N THR A 91 -23.18 10.60 5.94
CA THR A 91 -23.02 9.68 7.08
C THR A 91 -23.92 8.43 6.99
N SER A 92 -24.66 8.25 5.89
CA SER A 92 -25.59 7.12 5.70
C SER A 92 -24.97 5.90 5.02
N THR A 93 -23.76 6.00 4.46
CA THR A 93 -23.12 4.88 3.76
C THR A 93 -22.30 4.03 4.71
N MET A 94 -22.90 2.96 5.23
CA MET A 94 -22.19 1.87 5.90
C MET A 94 -21.53 0.96 4.86
N THR A 95 -20.22 1.12 4.65
CA THR A 95 -19.43 0.11 3.96
C THR A 95 -19.19 -1.05 4.93
N GLY A 96 -19.64 -2.26 4.59
CA GLY A 96 -19.48 -3.44 5.43
C GLY A 96 -18.02 -3.86 5.53
N SER A 97 -17.33 -3.43 6.60
CA SER A 97 -16.11 -4.08 7.05
C SER A 97 -16.48 -5.41 7.69
N VAL A 98 -15.73 -6.47 7.37
CA VAL A 98 -15.83 -7.74 8.10
C VAL A 98 -15.42 -7.46 9.55
N ALA A 99 -16.24 -7.93 10.49
CA ALA A 99 -15.96 -7.82 11.91
C ALA A 99 -14.58 -8.42 12.22
N GLU A 100 -13.78 -7.68 12.97
CA GLU A 100 -12.51 -8.14 13.53
C GLU A 100 -12.78 -9.22 14.57
N GLU A 101 -12.99 -10.44 14.10
CA GLU A 101 -12.81 -11.63 14.90
C GLU A 101 -12.08 -12.66 14.03
N ILE A 102 -10.80 -12.37 13.77
CA ILE A 102 -9.86 -13.43 13.44
C ILE A 102 -9.63 -14.17 14.77
N VAL A 103 -10.47 -15.17 15.05
CA VAL A 103 -10.10 -16.24 15.98
C VAL A 103 -8.91 -16.94 15.34
N LEU A 104 -7.70 -16.51 15.73
CA LEU A 104 -6.48 -17.23 15.39
C LEU A 104 -6.61 -18.64 16.00
N PRO A 105 -6.57 -19.73 15.21
CA PRO A 105 -6.54 -21.05 15.79
C PRO A 105 -5.26 -21.17 16.64
N GLU A 106 -5.47 -21.43 17.93
CA GLU A 106 -4.44 -21.72 18.91
C GLU A 106 -3.51 -22.81 18.39
N THR A 107 -2.25 -22.44 18.14
CA THR A 107 -1.09 -23.32 17.99
C THR A 107 -1.25 -24.49 17.00
N VAL A 108 -0.86 -24.29 15.73
CA VAL A 108 -0.54 -25.43 14.85
C VAL A 108 0.78 -26.04 15.34
N ASN A 109 0.68 -27.09 16.16
CA ASN A 109 1.79 -27.96 16.54
C ASN A 109 2.32 -28.68 15.30
N LEU A 110 3.47 -28.26 14.76
CA LEU A 110 4.15 -28.97 13.68
C LEU A 110 5.12 -30.01 14.27
N PRO A 111 4.95 -31.32 13.97
CA PRO A 111 5.92 -32.33 14.39
C PRO A 111 7.25 -32.14 13.65
N VAL A 112 8.30 -31.80 14.40
CA VAL A 112 9.69 -31.90 13.94
C VAL A 112 10.00 -33.37 13.76
N LYS A 113 10.12 -33.81 12.51
CA LYS A 113 10.63 -35.13 12.18
C LYS A 113 12.15 -35.04 12.02
N ASN A 114 12.86 -35.64 12.97
CA ASN A 114 14.30 -35.92 12.92
C ASN A 114 14.72 -36.62 11.64
#